data_AF-A0A9D1BXE2-F1
#
_entry.id   AF-A0A9D1BXE2-F1
#
_cell.length_a   1.000
_cell.length_b   1.000
_cell.length_c   1.000
_cell.angle_alpha   90.00
_cell.angle_beta   90.00
_cell.angle_gamma   90.00
#
_symmetry.space_group_name_H-M   'P 1'
#
loop_
_entity.id
_entity.type
_entity.pdbx_description
1 polymer ?
#
loop_
_entity_poly.entity_id
_entity_poly.type
_entity_poly.pdbx_seq_one_letter_code
_entity_poly.pdbx_strand_id
1 'polypeptide(L)'
;MDYNVKVLLEKYWAAETTLEEEQWLYEYFKRADISEELVPYKALFEYCDTQKKNYMKQTLKILLSENVKPSATRMSTYRFFPYALRWVATLLLLVVASF
;
A
#
# COMPACT_ATOMS: atom_id res chain seq x y z
N MET A 1 -22.33 -20.71 -14.29
CA MET A 1 -23.11 -21.40 -13.26
C MET A 1 -23.73 -20.33 -12.38
N ASP A 2 -25.05 -20.14 -12.47
CA ASP A 2 -25.77 -19.25 -11.56
C ASP A 2 -26.05 -20.01 -10.27
N TYR A 3 -25.16 -19.88 -9.29
CA TYR A 3 -25.41 -20.41 -7.96
C TYR A 3 -26.49 -19.57 -7.29
N ASN A 4 -27.48 -20.23 -6.70
CA ASN A 4 -28.51 -19.52 -5.95
C ASN A 4 -27.87 -19.01 -4.65
N VAL A 5 -27.56 -17.71 -4.62
CA VAL A 5 -26.74 -17.09 -3.56
C VAL A 5 -27.33 -17.30 -2.16
N LYS A 6 -28.67 -17.41 -2.05
CA LYS A 6 -29.36 -17.68 -0.76
C LYS A 6 -29.01 -19.05 -0.20
N VAL A 7 -29.03 -20.09 -1.04
CA VAL A 7 -28.66 -21.46 -0.65
C VAL A 7 -27.19 -21.52 -0.25
N LEU A 8 -26.33 -20.78 -0.96
CA LEU A 8 -24.91 -20.72 -0.63
C LEU A 8 -24.67 -20.02 0.71
N LEU A 9 -25.45 -18.99 1.03
CA LEU A 9 -25.38 -18.28 2.30
C LEU A 9 -25.84 -19.15 3.48
N GLU A 10 -26.89 -19.94 3.30
CA GLU A 10 -27.35 -20.91 4.31
C GLU A 10 -26.28 -21.96 4.60
N LYS A 11 -25.65 -22.52 3.56
CA LYS A 11 -24.51 -23.44 3.71
C LYS A 11 -23.32 -22.78 4.38
N TYR A 12 -23.05 -21.52 4.06
CA TYR A 12 -21.95 -20.75 4.67
C TYR A 12 -22.18 -20.59 6.17
N TRP A 13 -23.41 -20.28 6.59
CA TRP A 13 -23.79 -20.24 7.99
C TRP A 13 -23.75 -21.61 8.67
N ALA A 14 -24.01 -22.69 7.94
CA ALA A 14 -23.85 -24.06 8.42
C ALA A 14 -22.39 -24.54 8.44
N ALA A 15 -21.43 -23.74 7.94
CA ALA A 15 -20.03 -24.12 7.74
C ALA A 15 -19.83 -25.36 6.85
N GLU A 16 -20.73 -25.56 5.88
CA GLU A 16 -20.70 -26.67 4.92
C GLU A 16 -20.17 -26.25 3.54
N THR A 17 -19.73 -25.00 3.38
CA THR A 17 -19.21 -24.48 2.11
C THR A 17 -17.81 -24.99 1.80
N THR A 18 -17.57 -25.20 0.50
CA THR A 18 -16.23 -25.45 -0.04
C THR A 18 -15.48 -24.14 -0.29
N LEU A 19 -14.16 -24.23 -0.41
CA LEU A 19 -13.27 -23.09 -0.61
C LEU A 19 -13.58 -22.31 -1.92
N GLU A 20 -13.99 -23.01 -2.97
CA GLU A 20 -14.39 -22.41 -4.25
C GLU A 20 -15.71 -21.64 -4.14
N GLU A 21 -16.69 -22.20 -3.43
CA GLU A 21 -17.99 -21.57 -3.17
C GLU A 21 -17.83 -20.29 -2.34
N GLU A 22 -16.98 -20.32 -1.32
CA GLU A 22 -16.67 -19.13 -0.53
C GLU A 22 -16.02 -18.04 -1.38
N GLN A 23 -15.02 -18.39 -2.21
CA GLN A 23 -14.38 -17.42 -3.12
C GLN A 23 -15.39 -16.76 -4.04
N TRP A 24 -16.30 -17.54 -4.62
CA TRP A 24 -17.37 -17.03 -5.45
C TRP A 24 -18.32 -16.11 -4.67
N LEU A 25 -18.69 -16.48 -3.43
CA LEU A 25 -19.53 -15.66 -2.55
C LEU A 25 -18.88 -14.30 -2.25
N TYR A 26 -17.58 -14.30 -1.92
CA TYR A 26 -16.81 -13.07 -1.74
C TYR A 26 -16.80 -12.21 -3.00
N GLU A 27 -16.56 -12.80 -4.17
CA GLU A 27 -16.58 -12.07 -5.44
C GLU A 27 -17.96 -11.51 -5.79
N TYR A 28 -19.03 -12.22 -5.43
CA TYR A 28 -20.40 -11.76 -5.60
C TYR A 28 -20.68 -10.52 -4.75
N PHE A 29 -20.38 -10.57 -3.44
CA PHE A 29 -20.61 -9.43 -2.54
C PHE A 29 -19.68 -8.23 -2.79
N LYS A 30 -18.57 -8.44 -3.51
CA LYS A 30 -17.69 -7.36 -3.95
C LYS A 30 -18.26 -6.56 -5.12
N ARG A 31 -19.21 -7.11 -5.88
CA ARG A 31 -19.86 -6.40 -7.01
C ARG A 31 -20.83 -5.34 -6.47
N ALA A 32 -21.14 -4.35 -7.31
CA ALA A 32 -22.07 -3.28 -6.95
C ALA A 32 -23.55 -3.67 -7.10
N ASP A 33 -23.83 -4.68 -7.93
CA ASP A 33 -25.18 -5.14 -8.27
C ASP A 33 -25.55 -6.36 -7.43
N ILE A 34 -26.22 -6.12 -6.30
CA ILE A 34 -26.63 -7.12 -5.32
C ILE A 34 -28.11 -6.88 -4.99
N SER A 35 -28.89 -7.95 -4.83
CA SER A 35 -30.30 -7.87 -4.44
C SER A 35 -30.47 -7.12 -3.10
N GLU A 36 -31.54 -6.32 -2.96
CA GLU A 36 -31.82 -5.48 -1.76
C GLU A 36 -31.78 -6.27 -0.45
N GLU A 37 -32.24 -7.52 -0.45
CA GLU A 37 -32.25 -8.39 0.73
C GLU A 37 -30.84 -8.78 1.21
N LEU A 38 -29.84 -8.68 0.35
CA LEU A 38 -28.47 -9.14 0.58
C LEU A 38 -27.48 -7.99 0.86
N VAL A 39 -27.91 -6.75 0.62
CA VAL A 39 -27.18 -5.52 0.99
C VAL A 39 -26.70 -5.52 2.45
N PRO A 40 -27.48 -5.92 3.48
CA PRO A 40 -27.00 -5.90 4.86
C PRO A 40 -25.81 -6.84 5.10
N TYR A 41 -25.70 -7.93 4.35
CA TYR A 41 -24.59 -8.89 4.50
C TYR A 41 -23.31 -8.45 3.81
N LYS A 42 -23.38 -7.47 2.89
CA LYS A 42 -22.21 -6.95 2.17
C LYS A 42 -21.10 -6.47 3.11
N ALA A 43 -21.48 -5.77 4.18
CA ALA A 43 -20.53 -5.24 5.15
C ALA A 43 -19.70 -6.35 5.84
N LEU A 44 -20.28 -7.54 6.02
CA LEU A 44 -19.60 -8.69 6.63
C LEU A 44 -18.44 -9.18 5.75
N PHE A 45 -18.66 -9.24 4.43
CA PHE A 45 -17.66 -9.69 3.48
C PHE A 45 -16.63 -8.59 3.13
N GLU A 46 -17.04 -7.32 3.07
CA GLU A 46 -16.13 -6.19 2.80
C GLU A 46 -15.14 -5.92 3.94
N TYR A 47 -15.60 -6.00 5.19
CA TYR A 47 -14.73 -5.78 6.35
C TYR A 47 -13.63 -6.83 6.44
N CYS A 48 -13.96 -8.10 6.12
CA CYS A 48 -13.00 -9.19 6.21
C CYS A 48 -11.82 -9.02 5.22
N ASP A 49 -12.08 -8.57 3.99
CA ASP A 49 -11.04 -8.37 2.96
C ASP A 49 -10.12 -7.17 3.31
N THR A 50 -10.70 -6.08 3.79
CA THR A 50 -9.94 -4.89 4.18
C THR A 50 -9.03 -5.16 5.38
N GLN A 51 -9.52 -5.88 6.40
CA GLN A 51 -8.72 -6.27 7.55
C GLN A 51 -7.59 -7.24 7.19
N LYS A 52 -7.86 -8.24 6.35
CA LYS A 52 -6.85 -9.21 5.89
C LYS A 52 -5.67 -8.52 5.19
N LYS A 53 -5.96 -7.55 4.32
CA LYS A 53 -4.91 -6.76 3.63
C LYS A 53 -4.11 -5.88 4.59
N ASN A 54 -4.77 -5.27 5.56
CA ASN A 54 -4.10 -4.40 6.54
C ASN A 54 -3.19 -5.19 7.47
N TYR A 55 -3.69 -6.32 7.99
CA TYR A 55 -2.89 -7.23 8.81
C TYR A 55 -1.66 -7.74 8.04
N MET A 56 -1.85 -8.18 6.79
CA MET A 56 -0.74 -8.65 5.95
C MET A 56 0.30 -7.53 5.69
N LYS A 57 -0.14 -6.30 5.43
CA LYS A 57 0.80 -5.17 5.24
C LYS A 57 1.59 -4.87 6.51
N GLN A 58 0.95 -4.94 7.67
CA GLN A 58 1.60 -4.70 8.96
C GLN A 58 2.64 -5.78 9.27
N THR A 59 2.28 -7.06 9.13
CA THR A 59 3.21 -8.17 9.35
C THR A 59 4.39 -8.13 8.38
N LEU A 60 4.13 -7.88 7.08
CA LEU A 60 5.20 -7.71 6.10
C LEU A 60 6.11 -6.53 6.43
N LYS A 61 5.57 -5.39 6.86
CA LYS A 61 6.38 -4.23 7.28
C LYS A 61 7.31 -4.57 8.44
N ILE A 62 6.81 -5.31 9.44
CA ILE A 62 7.61 -5.77 10.58
C ILE A 62 8.76 -6.65 10.08
N LEU A 63 8.46 -7.67 9.27
CA LEU A 63 9.45 -8.61 8.73
C LEU A 63 10.51 -7.91 7.85
N LEU A 64 10.09 -6.93 7.05
CA LEU A 64 11.00 -6.12 6.22
C LEU A 64 11.88 -5.21 7.09
N SER A 65 11.31 -4.57 8.11
CA SER A 65 12.06 -3.69 9.02
C SER A 65 13.07 -4.45 9.88
N GLU A 66 12.82 -5.72 10.17
CA GLU A 66 13.73 -6.59 10.90
C GLU A 66 14.91 -7.05 10.02
N ASN A 67 14.64 -7.33 8.74
CA ASN A 67 15.65 -7.84 7.81
C ASN A 67 16.44 -6.75 7.06
N VAL A 68 15.99 -5.50 7.07
CA VAL A 68 16.67 -4.38 6.41
C VAL A 68 17.36 -3.52 7.47
N LYS A 69 18.69 -3.67 7.63
CA LYS A 69 19.50 -2.67 8.33
C LYS A 69 19.32 -1.32 7.61
N PRO A 70 19.00 -0.21 8.30
CA PRO A 70 18.80 1.07 7.62
C PRO A 70 20.12 1.47 6.97
N SER A 71 20.19 1.39 5.64
CA SER A 71 21.29 1.97 4.88
C SER A 71 21.22 3.47 5.11
N ALA A 72 22.09 3.97 5.98
CA ALA A 72 22.18 5.37 6.34
C ALA A 72 22.11 6.27 5.10
N THR A 73 21.18 7.20 5.11
CA THR A 73 21.04 8.28 4.13
C THR A 73 22.36 9.03 4.02
N ARG A 74 23.18 8.65 3.03
CA ARG A 74 24.18 9.57 2.47
C ARG A 74 23.42 10.55 1.59
N MET A 75 23.49 11.84 1.94
CA MET A 75 24.20 12.85 1.16
C MET A 75 23.78 14.26 1.63
N SER A 76 24.59 14.91 2.47
CA SER A 76 24.59 16.37 2.58
C SER A 76 25.93 16.86 2.02
N THR A 77 25.97 17.07 0.70
CA THR A 77 27.16 17.48 -0.06
C THR A 77 27.29 18.99 -0.22
N TYR A 78 26.72 19.78 0.70
CA TYR A 78 26.80 21.25 0.63
C TYR A 78 27.43 21.89 1.87
N ARG A 79 28.40 21.22 2.51
CA ARG A 79 29.18 21.83 3.61
C ARG A 79 30.48 22.50 3.15
N PHE A 80 30.97 22.20 1.95
CA PHE A 80 32.28 22.67 1.46
C PHE A 80 32.20 23.67 0.28
N PHE A 81 31.00 23.94 -0.24
CA PHE A 81 30.82 24.80 -1.41
C PHE A 81 30.97 26.33 -1.19
N PRO A 82 30.99 26.94 0.02
CA PRO A 82 31.01 28.40 0.10
C PRO A 82 32.39 29.03 -0.16
N TYR A 83 33.48 28.24 -0.14
CA TYR A 83 34.83 28.78 -0.34
C TYR A 83 35.19 28.95 -1.82
N ALA A 84 34.70 28.07 -2.71
CA ALA A 84 35.01 28.14 -4.14
C ALA A 84 34.50 29.43 -4.81
N LEU A 85 33.35 29.96 -4.39
CA LEU A 85 32.83 31.24 -4.90
C LEU A 85 33.71 32.44 -4.53
N ARG A 86 34.36 32.44 -3.34
CA ARG A 86 35.21 33.57 -2.91
C ARG A 86 36.45 33.72 -3.79
N TRP A 87 37.07 32.61 -4.20
CA TRP A 87 38.26 32.63 -5.06
C TRP A 87 37.97 33.11 -6.49
N VAL A 88 36.77 32.82 -7.01
CA VAL A 88 36.36 33.28 -8.35
C VAL A 88 36.15 34.80 -8.39
N ALA A 89 35.53 35.37 -7.35
CA ALA A 89 35.34 36.82 -7.26
C ALA A 89 36.67 37.60 -7.19
N THR A 90 37.66 37.08 -6.46
CA THR A 90 38.99 37.69 -6.39
C THR A 90 39.73 37.65 -7.73
N LEU A 91 39.61 36.54 -8.47
CA LEU A 91 40.19 36.43 -9.82
C LEU A 91 39.52 37.38 -10.81
N LEU A 92 38.18 37.47 -10.78
CA LEU A 92 37.43 38.41 -11.64
C LEU A 92 37.83 39.87 -11.38
N LEU A 93 37.98 40.28 -10.12
CA LEU A 93 38.43 41.64 -9.79
C LEU A 93 39.84 41.94 -10.30
N LEU A 94 40.77 40.98 -10.20
CA LEU A 94 42.14 41.15 -10.73
C LEU A 94 42.16 41.24 -12.26
N VAL A 95 41.34 40.45 -12.95
CA VAL A 95 41.25 40.49 -14.42
C VAL A 95 40.63 41.80 -14.90
N VAL A 96 39.57 42.30 -14.24
CA VAL A 96 38.94 43.58 -14.58
C VAL A 96 39.88 44.76 -14.29
N ALA A 97 40.68 44.70 -13.22
CA ALA A 97 41.66 45.75 -12.93
C ALA A 97 42.87 45.77 -13.88
N SER A 98 43.06 44.71 -14.69
CA SER A 98 44.18 44.61 -15.63
C SER A 98 43.84 45.11 -17.05
N PHE A 99 42.58 45.50 -17.30
CA PHE A 99 42.10 46.06 -18.58
C PHE A 99 41.85 47.57 -18.44
#